data_AF-A0A2V9N7F7-F1
#
_entry.id   AF-A0A2V9N7F7-F1
#
_cell.length_a   1.000
_cell.length_b   1.000
_cell.length_c   1.000
_cell.angle_alpha   90.00
_cell.angle_beta   90.00
_cell.angle_gamma   90.00
#
_symmetry.space_group_name_H-M   'P 1'
#
loop_
_entity.id
_entity.type
_entity.pdbx_description
1 polymer ?
#
loop_
_entity_poly.entity_id
_entity_poly.type
_entity_poly.pdbx_seq_one_letter_code
_entity_poly.pdbx_strand_id
1 'polypeptide(L)'
;MKNIHPLRAARRKMKRAIPPLKCRCIFCLENEHVAGANHDFEFIFPDVCQKHHDQLTEARRDADVSMVFERNPVKRVALALKATSVFLHMLAGAMRRWATLLENQLEDQS
;
A
#
# COMPACT_ATOMS: atom_id res chain seq x y z
N MET A 1 1.87 18.35 -36.87
CA MET A 1 0.79 17.38 -37.13
C MET A 1 -0.20 17.41 -35.97
N LYS A 2 -1.46 17.82 -36.22
CA LYS A 2 -2.51 17.91 -35.17
C LYS A 2 -3.11 16.52 -34.95
N ASN A 3 -3.21 16.09 -33.70
CA ASN A 3 -3.69 14.76 -33.29
C ASN A 3 -5.08 14.44 -33.89
N ILE A 4 -5.14 13.44 -34.77
CA ILE A 4 -6.30 13.09 -35.62
C ILE A 4 -7.49 12.49 -34.84
N HIS A 5 -7.40 12.27 -33.52
CA HIS A 5 -8.59 11.84 -32.76
C HIS A 5 -8.60 12.36 -31.32
N PRO A 6 -9.13 13.58 -31.08
CA PRO A 6 -9.33 14.12 -29.73
C PRO A 6 -10.19 13.17 -28.87
N LEU A 7 -11.15 12.47 -29.49
CA LEU A 7 -12.00 11.47 -28.83
C LEU A 7 -11.21 10.22 -28.38
N ARG A 8 -10.20 9.76 -29.14
CA ARG A 8 -9.34 8.64 -28.71
C ARG A 8 -8.42 9.06 -27.57
N ALA A 9 -7.90 10.29 -27.60
CA ALA A 9 -7.10 10.84 -26.52
C ALA A 9 -7.92 11.00 -25.23
N ALA A 10 -9.13 11.55 -25.33
CA ALA A 10 -10.07 11.66 -24.21
C ALA A 10 -10.46 10.29 -23.65
N ARG A 11 -10.77 9.31 -24.51
CA ARG A 11 -11.10 7.94 -24.09
C ARG A 11 -9.93 7.22 -23.42
N ARG A 12 -8.69 7.44 -23.88
CA ARG A 12 -7.47 6.95 -23.20
C ARG A 12 -7.29 7.60 -21.84
N LYS A 13 -7.55 8.91 -21.71
CA LYS A 13 -7.49 9.64 -20.44
C LYS A 13 -8.55 9.12 -19.46
N MET A 14 -9.77 8.88 -19.93
CA MET A 14 -10.87 8.33 -19.14
C MET A 14 -10.60 6.89 -18.68
N LYS A 15 -10.05 6.03 -19.56
CA LYS A 15 -9.60 4.67 -19.19
C LYS A 15 -8.44 4.65 -18.18
N ARG A 16 -7.60 5.69 -18.13
CA ARG A 16 -6.55 5.84 -17.12
C ARG A 16 -7.09 6.40 -15.80
N ALA A 17 -8.17 7.18 -15.86
CA ALA A 17 -8.82 7.77 -14.69
C ALA A 17 -9.68 6.76 -13.93
N ILE A 18 -10.22 5.75 -14.62
CA ILE A 18 -10.90 4.61 -13.99
C ILE A 18 -9.83 3.53 -13.77
N PRO A 19 -9.32 3.33 -12.54
CA PRO A 19 -8.44 2.20 -12.28
C PRO A 19 -9.18 0.92 -12.67
N PRO A 20 -8.55 -0.02 -13.39
CA PRO A 20 -9.19 -1.27 -13.74
C PRO A 20 -9.69 -1.92 -12.46
N LEU A 21 -10.94 -2.41 -12.46
CA LEU A 21 -11.42 -3.33 -11.44
C LEU A 21 -10.48 -4.55 -11.48
N LYS A 22 -9.50 -4.53 -10.59
CA LYS A 22 -8.63 -5.67 -10.34
C LYS A 22 -9.55 -6.69 -9.68
N CYS A 23 -10.06 -7.65 -10.45
CA CYS A 23 -10.62 -8.89 -9.90
C CYS A 23 -9.46 -9.68 -9.27
N ARG A 24 -8.91 -9.19 -8.16
CA ARG A 24 -7.94 -9.88 -7.34
C ARG A 24 -8.69 -10.49 -6.17
N CYS A 25 -8.44 -11.76 -5.90
CA CYS A 25 -8.92 -12.37 -4.68
C CYS A 25 -8.35 -11.60 -3.50
N ILE A 26 -9.19 -11.22 -2.54
CA ILE A 26 -8.80 -10.41 -1.36
C ILE A 26 -7.76 -11.11 -0.47
N PHE A 27 -7.61 -12.42 -0.65
CA PHE A 27 -6.68 -13.28 0.08
C PHE A 27 -5.42 -13.65 -0.71
N CYS A 28 -5.30 -13.23 -1.98
CA CYS A 28 -4.05 -13.42 -2.73
C CYS A 28 -2.92 -12.66 -2.04
N LEU A 29 -1.79 -13.33 -1.86
CA LEU A 29 -0.59 -12.81 -1.24
C LEU A 29 0.25 -12.08 -2.31
N GLU A 30 0.70 -10.87 -1.97
CA GLU A 30 1.57 -10.03 -2.79
C GLU A 30 2.70 -9.46 -1.93
N ASN A 31 3.81 -9.09 -2.56
CA ASN A 31 4.90 -8.37 -1.90
C ASN A 31 4.46 -6.94 -1.57
N GLU A 32 4.63 -6.53 -0.32
CA GLU A 32 4.39 -5.17 0.14
C GLU A 32 5.69 -4.37 0.14
N HIS A 33 5.67 -3.16 -0.43
CA HIS A 33 6.82 -2.26 -0.39
C HIS A 33 6.66 -1.36 0.83
N VAL A 34 7.37 -1.66 1.92
CA VAL A 34 7.15 -1.05 3.25
C VAL A 34 7.26 0.47 3.20
N ALA A 35 8.28 1.00 2.53
CA ALA A 35 8.50 2.43 2.31
C ALA A 35 7.73 3.01 1.10
N GLY A 36 6.92 2.18 0.44
CA GLY A 36 6.19 2.50 -0.79
C GLY A 36 7.08 2.38 -2.03
N ALA A 37 6.60 1.65 -3.04
CA ALA A 37 7.37 1.29 -4.24
C ALA A 37 7.95 2.49 -5.03
N ASN A 38 7.38 3.68 -4.87
CA ASN A 38 7.86 4.90 -5.53
C ASN A 38 8.95 5.65 -4.75
N HIS A 39 9.27 5.22 -3.53
CA HIS A 39 10.27 5.87 -2.66
C HIS A 39 11.44 4.95 -2.39
N ASP A 40 11.16 3.66 -2.18
CA ASP A 40 12.11 2.57 -2.02
C ASP A 40 11.47 1.26 -2.52
N PHE A 41 12.12 0.61 -3.46
CA PHE A 41 11.63 -0.62 -4.09
C PHE A 41 12.27 -1.90 -3.51
N GLU A 42 13.30 -1.77 -2.68
CA GLU A 42 14.05 -2.91 -2.12
C GLU A 42 13.50 -3.30 -0.74
N PHE A 43 12.95 -2.33 0.01
CA PHE A 43 12.38 -2.62 1.32
C PHE A 43 11.00 -3.30 1.23
N ILE A 44 11.04 -4.63 1.10
CA ILE A 44 9.88 -5.47 0.85
C ILE A 44 9.53 -6.32 2.08
N PHE A 45 8.24 -6.39 2.40
CA PHE A 45 7.66 -7.38 3.30
C PHE A 45 6.88 -8.40 2.47
N PRO A 46 7.24 -9.69 2.52
CA PRO A 46 6.62 -10.71 1.68
C PRO A 46 5.19 -11.03 2.14
N ASP A 47 4.42 -11.61 1.23
CA ASP A 47 3.19 -12.35 1.53
C ASP A 47 2.09 -11.58 2.30
N VAL A 48 1.80 -10.35 1.88
CA VAL A 48 0.67 -9.57 2.39
C VAL A 48 -0.55 -9.81 1.51
N CYS A 49 -1.70 -10.14 2.10
CA CYS A 49 -2.90 -10.32 1.29
C CYS A 49 -3.41 -8.98 0.70
N GLN A 50 -4.03 -9.03 -0.47
CA GLN A 50 -4.52 -7.83 -1.19
C GLN A 50 -5.36 -6.91 -0.30
N LYS A 51 -6.21 -7.45 0.57
CA LYS A 51 -6.98 -6.64 1.53
C LYS A 51 -6.08 -5.77 2.43
N HIS A 52 -5.04 -6.34 3.00
CA HIS A 52 -4.12 -5.59 3.88
C HIS A 52 -3.23 -4.64 3.08
N HIS A 53 -2.90 -5.00 1.84
CA HIS A 53 -2.21 -4.13 0.87
C HIS A 53 -3.02 -2.86 0.57
N ASP A 54 -4.32 -3.02 0.33
CA ASP A 54 -5.24 -1.89 0.09
C ASP A 54 -5.39 -1.03 1.35
N GLN A 55 -5.52 -1.64 2.53
CA GLN A 55 -5.56 -0.91 3.81
C GLN A 55 -4.28 -0.10 4.07
N LEU A 56 -3.10 -0.67 3.80
CA LEU A 56 -1.82 0.04 3.89
C LEU A 56 -1.76 1.20 2.90
N THR A 57 -2.28 1.00 1.69
CA THR A 57 -2.33 2.05 0.66
C THR A 57 -3.20 3.22 1.10
N GLU A 58 -4.39 2.98 1.63
CA GLU A 58 -5.26 4.05 2.13
C GLU A 58 -4.67 4.73 3.37
N ALA A 59 -4.15 3.97 4.34
CA ALA A 59 -3.51 4.54 5.54
C ALA A 59 -2.30 5.45 5.20
N ARG A 60 -1.57 5.12 4.13
CA ARG A 60 -0.50 5.98 3.60
C ARG A 60 -1.04 7.27 3.00
N ARG A 61 -2.15 7.23 2.27
CA ARG A 61 -2.81 8.44 1.73
C ARG A 61 -3.25 9.36 2.85
N ASP A 62 -3.85 8.80 3.90
CA ASP A 62 -4.28 9.54 5.09
C ASP A 62 -3.09 10.19 5.83
N ALA A 63 -1.90 9.62 5.70
CA ALA A 63 -0.65 10.16 6.25
C ALA A 63 0.11 11.12 5.30
N ASP A 64 -0.57 11.64 4.26
CA ASP A 64 -0.01 12.52 3.22
C ASP A 64 1.21 11.91 2.50
N VAL A 65 1.24 10.59 2.33
CA VAL A 65 2.27 9.92 1.53
C VAL A 65 1.84 9.93 0.06
N SER A 66 2.59 10.66 -0.77
CA SER A 66 2.38 10.70 -2.21
C SER A 66 2.50 9.31 -2.83
N MET A 67 1.51 8.93 -3.65
CA MET A 67 1.58 7.71 -4.47
C MET A 67 2.28 7.93 -5.81
N VAL A 68 2.96 9.07 -5.98
CA VAL A 68 3.73 9.46 -7.16
C VAL A 68 5.20 9.62 -6.76
N PHE A 69 6.10 9.19 -7.64
CA PHE A 69 7.55 9.34 -7.46
C PHE A 69 7.98 10.79 -7.19
N GLU A 70 8.79 10.98 -6.15
CA GLU A 70 9.38 12.27 -5.78
C GLU A 70 10.84 12.35 -6.25
N ARG A 71 11.14 13.41 -7.02
CA ARG A 71 12.46 13.63 -7.60
C ARG A 71 13.45 14.17 -6.58
N ASN A 72 13.00 15.03 -5.66
CA ASN A 72 13.86 15.57 -4.62
C ASN A 72 14.23 14.45 -3.62
N PRO A 73 15.51 14.12 -3.45
CA PRO A 73 15.93 12.98 -2.64
C PRO A 73 15.56 13.14 -1.17
N VAL A 74 15.67 14.34 -0.60
CA VAL A 74 15.33 14.61 0.81
C VAL A 74 13.83 14.41 1.03
N LYS A 75 12.99 14.95 0.13
CA LYS A 75 11.54 14.74 0.21
C LYS A 75 11.16 13.27 0.02
N ARG A 76 11.83 12.56 -0.89
CA ARG A 76 11.60 11.13 -1.11
C ARG A 76 11.91 10.30 0.14
N VAL A 77 13.03 10.57 0.82
CA VAL A 77 13.36 9.92 2.10
C VAL A 77 12.34 10.25 3.18
N ALA A 78 11.89 11.51 3.28
CA ALA A 78 10.84 11.88 4.23
C ALA A 78 9.52 11.12 3.98
N LEU A 79 9.12 10.96 2.71
CA LEU A 79 7.94 10.16 2.34
C LEU A 79 8.14 8.66 2.65
N ALA A 80 9.32 8.11 2.37
CA ALA A 80 9.66 6.73 2.72
C ALA A 80 9.54 6.47 4.22
N LEU A 81 10.10 7.37 5.06
CA LEU A 81 10.00 7.26 6.52
C LEU A 81 8.55 7.33 7.01
N LYS A 82 7.74 8.23 6.45
CA LYS A 82 6.30 8.29 6.76
C LYS A 82 5.59 6.99 6.38
N ALA A 83 5.81 6.47 5.17
CA ALA A 83 5.22 5.23 4.71
C ALA A 83 5.61 4.03 5.60
N THR A 84 6.88 3.95 5.97
CA THR A 84 7.40 2.93 6.91
C THR A 84 6.74 3.04 8.28
N SER A 85 6.54 4.25 8.79
CA SER A 85 5.89 4.45 10.11
C SER A 85 4.45 3.91 10.14
N VAL A 86 3.69 4.10 9.05
CA VAL A 86 2.34 3.55 8.90
C VAL A 86 2.37 2.03 8.93
N PHE A 87 3.29 1.41 8.18
CA PHE A 87 3.46 -0.04 8.17
C PHE A 87 3.80 -0.58 9.56
N LEU A 88 4.80 0.01 10.23
CA LEU A 88 5.22 -0.41 11.56
C LEU A 88 4.11 -0.27 12.60
N HIS A 89 3.28 0.78 12.50
CA HIS A 89 2.12 0.94 13.37
C HIS A 89 1.09 -0.18 13.18
N MET A 90 0.79 -0.54 11.94
CA MET A 90 -0.12 -1.64 11.63
C MET A 90 0.44 -3.00 12.10
N LEU A 91 1.74 -3.24 11.88
CA LEU A 91 2.43 -4.45 12.33
C LEU A 91 2.39 -4.57 13.87
N ALA A 92 2.70 -3.49 14.59
CA ALA A 92 2.61 -3.46 16.05
C ALA A 92 1.18 -3.73 16.55
N GLY A 93 0.16 -3.24 15.84
CA GLY A 93 -1.24 -3.56 16.12
C GLY A 93 -1.56 -5.04 15.92
N ALA A 94 -1.04 -5.66 14.84
CA ALA A 94 -1.21 -7.09 14.58
C ALA A 94 -0.53 -7.95 15.66
N MET A 95 0.72 -7.62 16.02
CA MET A 95 1.46 -8.32 17.06
C MET A 95 0.74 -8.29 18.41
N ARG A 96 0.16 -7.15 18.79
CA ARG A 96 -0.66 -7.05 20.01
C ARG A 96 -1.87 -7.98 19.98
N ARG A 97 -2.60 -8.04 18.86
CA ARG A 97 -3.75 -8.96 18.73
C ARG A 97 -3.33 -10.42 18.81
N TRP A 98 -2.19 -10.79 18.22
CA TRP A 98 -1.68 -12.15 18.30
C TRP A 98 -1.27 -12.51 19.73
N ALA A 99 -0.59 -11.62 20.45
CA ALA A 99 -0.27 -11.82 21.86
C ALA A 99 -1.55 -12.09 22.69
N THR A 100 -2.56 -11.23 22.56
CA THR A 100 -3.85 -11.41 23.27
C THR A 100 -4.54 -12.74 22.90
N LEU A 101 -4.51 -13.14 21.62
CA LEU A 101 -5.08 -14.43 21.23
C LEU A 101 -4.37 -15.62 21.88
N LEU A 102 -3.04 -15.55 22.00
CA LEU A 102 -2.26 -16.60 22.66
C LEU A 102 -2.49 -16.62 24.17
N GLU A 103 -2.60 -15.46 24.81
CA GLU A 103 -2.94 -15.35 26.24
C GLU A 103 -4.29 -16.00 26.53
N ASN A 104 -5.33 -15.68 25.76
CA ASN A 104 -6.66 -16.26 25.93
C ASN A 104 -6.67 -17.79 25.74
N GLN A 105 -5.88 -18.32 24.79
CA GLN A 105 -5.78 -19.76 24.58
C GLN A 105 -5.15 -20.50 25.76
N LEU A 106 -4.30 -19.85 26.55
CA LEU A 106 -3.71 -20.43 27.76
C LEU A 106 -4.72 -20.45 28.91
N GLU A 107 -5.54 -19.39 29.05
CA GLU A 107 -6.60 -19.32 30.06
C GLU A 107 -7.71 -20.36 29.82
N ASP A 108 -8.08 -20.60 28.56
CA ASP A 108 -9.09 -21.61 28.19
C ASP A 108 -8.63 -23.07 28.44
N GLN A 109 -7.34 -23.29 28.69
CA GLN A 109 -6.75 -24.61 28.95
C GLN A 109 -6.48 -24.90 30.43
N SER A 110 -6.68 -23.91 31.32
CA SER A 110 -6.49 -24.01 32.77
C SER A 110 -7.80 -24.20 33.53
#